data_AF-A0A7C3H0C9-F1
#
_entry.id   AF-A0A7C3H0C9-F1
#
_cell.length_a   1.000
_cell.length_b   1.000
_cell.length_c   1.000
_cell.angle_alpha   90.00
_cell.angle_beta   90.00
_cell.angle_gamma   90.00
#
_symmetry.space_group_name_H-M   'P 1'
#
loop_
_entity.id
_entity.type
_entity.pdbx_description
1 polymer ?
#
loop_
_entity_poly.entity_id
_entity_poly.type
_entity_poly.pdbx_seq_one_letter_code
_entity_poly.pdbx_strand_id
1 'polypeptide(L)'
;MYIYRCELALMEATFFSSREISATYQTEPLIGNIALAYAFGFCQAPYSNDGTIHYREHLAALNEQGVYVTPATVVGEPRFTMGQFNAQPDAYWYAMGAGSLVTRPDGGWAESKGKAWWLRYPDGRRPKVGAENRP
;
A
#
# COMPACT_ATOMS: atom_id res chain seq x y z
N MET A 1 13.11 14.24 36.06
CA MET A 1 12.67 13.50 34.87
C MET A 1 11.42 14.19 34.36
N TYR A 2 11.47 14.72 33.13
CA TYR A 2 10.34 15.38 32.49
C TYR A 2 9.67 14.40 31.53
N ILE A 3 8.36 14.22 31.66
CA ILE A 3 7.57 13.38 30.76
C ILE A 3 6.66 14.30 29.97
N TYR A 4 6.83 14.31 28.65
CA TYR A 4 5.96 15.03 27.73
C TYR A 4 5.01 14.04 27.09
N ARG A 5 3.71 14.38 27.13
CA ARG A 5 2.68 13.60 26.47
C ARG A 5 2.22 14.33 25.24
N CYS A 6 2.28 13.64 24.10
CA CYS A 6 1.86 14.17 22.81
C CYS A 6 0.64 13.39 22.32
N GLU A 7 -0.22 14.08 21.56
CA GLU A 7 -1.31 13.47 20.82
C GLU A 7 -0.99 13.58 19.33
N LEU A 8 -1.17 12.48 18.60
CA LEU A 8 -0.93 12.42 17.17
C LEU A 8 -2.26 12.30 16.43
N ALA A 9 -2.57 13.31 15.62
CA ALA A 9 -3.67 13.24 14.66
C ALA A 9 -3.14 12.69 13.34
N LEU A 10 -3.62 11.50 12.96
CA LEU A 10 -3.26 10.87 11.70
C LEU A 10 -4.23 11.35 10.60
N MET A 11 -3.68 11.87 9.50
CA MET A 11 -4.49 12.33 8.35
C MET A 11 -4.98 11.19 7.46
N GLU A 12 -4.30 10.05 7.55
CA GLU A 12 -4.63 8.81 6.84
C GLU A 12 -4.30 7.59 7.71
N ALA A 13 -4.73 6.40 7.31
CA ALA A 13 -4.38 5.18 8.01
C ALA A 13 -2.88 4.89 7.87
N THR A 14 -2.17 4.77 9.00
CA THR A 14 -0.77 4.37 9.02
C THR A 14 -0.63 2.85 9.09
N PHE A 15 0.18 2.26 8.23
CA PHE A 15 0.37 0.81 8.09
C PHE A 15 1.62 0.31 8.82
N PHE A 16 1.74 0.57 10.12
CA PHE A 16 2.92 0.14 10.90
C PHE A 16 2.75 -1.22 11.58
N SER A 17 1.52 -1.55 12.00
CA SER A 17 1.18 -2.82 12.63
C SER A 17 0.00 -3.45 11.88
N SER A 18 0.11 -3.52 10.55
CA SER A 18 -0.94 -4.09 9.72
C SER A 18 -0.83 -5.61 9.65
N ARG A 19 -1.96 -6.29 9.76
CA ARG A 19 -2.11 -7.72 9.46
C ARG A 19 -2.89 -7.85 8.17
N GLU A 20 -2.33 -8.58 7.22
CA GLU A 20 -3.02 -8.93 5.98
C GLU A 20 -3.74 -10.27 6.16
N ILE A 21 -5.04 -10.27 5.86
CA ILE A 21 -5.92 -11.45 5.92
C ILE A 21 -6.65 -11.54 4.58
N SER A 22 -6.11 -12.34 3.66
CA SER A 22 -6.63 -12.48 2.29
C SER A 22 -6.75 -11.12 1.59
N ALA A 23 -7.95 -10.70 1.17
CA ALA A 23 -8.19 -9.40 0.53
C ALA A 23 -8.36 -8.23 1.52
N THR A 24 -8.31 -8.51 2.82
CA THR A 24 -8.52 -7.51 3.88
C THR A 24 -7.24 -7.22 4.63
N TYR A 25 -7.12 -6.01 5.16
CA TYR A 25 -6.10 -5.66 6.12
C TYR A 25 -6.73 -5.09 7.38
N GLN A 26 -6.10 -5.40 8.51
CA GLN A 26 -6.42 -4.82 9.81
C GLN A 26 -5.21 -3.99 10.24
N THR A 27 -5.42 -2.73 10.61
CA THR A 27 -4.35 -1.87 11.13
C THR A 27 -4.66 -1.36 12.54
N GLU A 28 -3.63 -1.33 13.37
CA GLU A 28 -3.64 -0.71 14.69
C GLU A 28 -2.92 0.65 14.64
N PRO A 29 -3.40 1.68 15.37
CA PRO A 29 -2.70 2.95 15.50
C PRO A 29 -1.54 2.84 16.51
N LEU A 30 -0.63 1.89 16.26
CA LEU A 30 0.61 1.71 17.02
C LEU A 30 1.77 2.16 16.14
N ILE A 31 2.54 3.15 16.62
CA ILE A 31 3.76 3.62 15.93
C ILE A 31 4.96 3.35 16.83
N GLY A 32 5.93 2.60 16.29
CA GLY A 32 7.15 2.25 17.00
C GLY A 32 7.98 3.48 17.37
N ASN A 33 8.72 3.37 18.48
CA ASN A 33 9.61 4.42 18.99
C ASN A 33 10.62 4.92 17.95
N ILE A 34 11.25 4.01 17.20
CA ILE A 34 12.23 4.39 16.17
C ILE A 34 11.56 5.18 15.04
N ALA A 35 10.40 4.73 14.56
CA ALA A 35 9.65 5.43 13.52
C ALA A 35 9.28 6.86 13.96
N LEU A 36 8.86 7.03 15.22
CA LEU A 36 8.58 8.35 15.80
C LEU A 36 9.83 9.22 15.94
N ALA A 37 10.98 8.63 16.28
CA ALA A 37 12.24 9.39 16.36
C ALA A 37 12.60 10.01 15.00
N TYR A 38 12.40 9.30 13.90
CA TYR A 38 12.53 9.87 12.55
C TYR A 38 11.42 10.87 12.23
N ALA A 39 10.15 10.55 12.52
CA ALA A 39 9.01 11.40 12.19
C ALA A 39 9.06 12.76 12.89
N PHE A 40 9.56 12.82 14.13
CA PHE A 40 9.76 14.08 14.86
C PHE A 40 11.05 14.81 14.51
N GLY A 41 11.88 14.25 13.62
CA GLY A 41 13.14 14.85 13.19
C GLY A 41 14.26 14.75 14.23
N PHE A 42 14.12 13.90 15.24
CA PHE A 42 15.20 13.61 16.20
C PHE A 42 16.35 12.83 15.58
N CYS A 43 16.05 12.11 14.49
CA CYS A 43 17.03 11.37 13.69
C CYS A 43 16.93 11.83 12.24
N GLN A 44 18.04 11.75 11.53
CA GLN A 44 18.09 11.99 10.09
C GLN A 44 18.49 10.69 9.39
N ALA A 45 17.82 10.40 8.29
CA ALA A 45 18.18 9.31 7.40
C ALA A 45 18.40 9.88 5.99
N PRO A 46 19.33 9.31 5.20
CA PRO A 46 19.44 9.66 3.80
C PRO A 46 18.16 9.26 3.05
N TYR A 47 17.82 10.01 2.02
CA TYR A 47 16.66 9.73 1.17
C TYR A 47 16.73 8.33 0.53
N SER A 48 17.94 7.88 0.20
CA SER A 48 18.21 6.54 -0.32
C SER A 48 18.96 5.73 0.73
N ASN A 49 18.53 4.50 0.95
CA ASN A 49 19.25 3.50 1.73
C ASN A 49 19.60 2.32 0.80
N ASP A 50 20.85 1.86 0.84
CA ASP A 50 21.35 0.73 0.06
C ASP A 50 21.04 -0.64 0.71
N GLY A 51 20.33 -0.63 1.84
CA GLY A 51 20.00 -1.80 2.64
C GLY A 51 20.84 -1.90 3.91
N THR A 52 21.81 -1.01 4.11
CA THR A 52 22.60 -0.94 5.33
C THR A 52 21.76 -0.42 6.50
N ILE A 53 21.98 -1.02 7.68
CA ILE A 53 21.23 -0.69 8.90
C ILE A 53 22.03 0.35 9.70
N HIS A 54 21.48 1.57 9.81
CA HIS A 54 22.15 2.73 10.44
C HIS A 54 21.49 3.22 11.74
N TYR A 55 20.68 2.39 12.40
CA TYR A 55 19.91 2.84 13.57
C TYR A 55 20.78 3.36 14.70
N ARG A 56 21.93 2.72 14.93
CA ARG A 56 22.83 3.10 16.04
C ARG A 56 23.39 4.49 15.83
N GLU A 57 23.83 4.78 14.60
CA GLU A 57 24.42 6.04 14.20
C GLU A 57 23.36 7.15 14.21
N HIS A 58 22.20 6.89 13.60
CA HIS A 58 21.12 7.87 13.52
C HIS A 58 20.52 8.24 14.88
N LEU A 59 20.49 7.30 15.83
CA LEU A 59 19.97 7.52 17.19
C LEU A 59 21.02 8.07 18.16
N ALA A 60 22.30 8.16 17.77
CA ALA A 60 23.39 8.53 18.68
C ALA A 60 23.16 9.90 19.36
N ALA A 61 22.81 10.92 18.57
CA ALA A 61 22.56 12.27 19.09
C ALA A 61 21.40 12.31 20.10
N LEU A 62 20.33 11.54 19.85
CA LEU A 62 19.18 11.42 20.76
C LEU A 62 19.58 10.71 22.07
N ASN A 63 20.37 9.65 21.95
CA ASN A 63 20.88 8.88 23.10
C ASN A 63 21.83 9.71 23.97
N GLU A 64 22.72 10.50 23.37
CA GLU A 64 23.65 11.41 24.09
C GLU A 64 22.91 12.48 24.88
N GLN A 65 21.77 12.94 24.38
CA GLN A 65 20.88 13.87 25.09
C GLN A 65 20.08 13.19 26.22
N GLY A 66 20.15 11.86 26.34
CA GLY A 66 19.41 11.09 27.34
C GLY A 66 17.90 11.11 27.13
N VAL A 67 17.44 11.33 25.89
CA VAL A 67 16.02 11.41 25.56
C VAL A 67 15.54 10.05 25.07
N TYR A 68 14.43 9.58 25.63
CA TYR A 68 13.79 8.33 25.20
C TYR A 68 12.41 8.62 24.61
N VAL A 69 12.19 8.17 23.37
CA VAL A 69 10.88 8.22 22.72
C VAL A 69 10.12 6.94 23.05
N THR A 70 8.96 7.09 23.70
CA THR A 70 8.06 5.96 23.93
C THR A 70 7.26 5.67 22.64
N PRO A 71 6.92 4.40 22.34
CA PRO A 71 6.02 4.09 21.24
C PRO A 71 4.68 4.83 21.41
N ALA A 72 4.13 5.35 20.32
CA ALA A 72 2.78 5.89 20.33
C ALA A 72 1.83 4.70 20.33
N THR A 73 1.26 4.43 21.51
CA THR A 73 0.30 3.35 21.73
C THR A 73 -1.09 3.91 21.99
N VAL A 74 -2.09 3.04 21.91
CA VAL A 74 -3.47 3.43 22.15
C VAL A 74 -3.66 3.84 23.61
N VAL A 75 -4.32 4.98 23.79
CA VAL A 75 -4.80 5.43 25.10
C VAL A 75 -6.24 4.96 25.25
N GLY A 76 -6.50 4.12 26.25
CA GLY A 76 -7.84 3.58 26.52
C GLY A 76 -8.12 2.33 25.69
N GLU A 77 -9.32 2.24 25.12
CA GLU A 77 -9.76 1.04 24.39
C GLU A 77 -9.17 1.01 22.96
N PRO A 78 -8.54 -0.10 22.54
CA PRO A 78 -8.03 -0.26 21.19
C PRO A 78 -9.17 -0.22 20.16
N ARG A 79 -8.99 0.61 19.14
CA ARG A 79 -9.90 0.70 17.98
C ARG A 79 -9.19 0.20 16.74
N PHE A 80 -9.78 -0.79 16.09
CA PHE A 80 -9.24 -1.40 14.88
C PHE A 80 -9.99 -0.89 13.66
N THR A 81 -9.25 -0.60 12.59
CA THR A 81 -9.85 -0.32 11.29
C THR A 81 -9.63 -1.51 10.38
N MET A 82 -10.70 -1.97 9.75
CA MET A 82 -10.66 -3.04 8.75
C MET A 82 -10.97 -2.44 7.38
N GLY A 83 -10.05 -2.63 6.44
CA GLY A 83 -10.21 -2.21 5.06
C GLY A 83 -10.08 -3.39 4.11
N GLN A 84 -10.79 -3.34 2.99
CA GLN A 84 -10.54 -4.22 1.86
C GLN A 84 -9.86 -3.39 0.78
N PHE A 85 -8.78 -3.89 0.19
CA PHE A 85 -8.26 -3.27 -1.02
C PHE A 85 -9.29 -3.50 -2.14
N ASN A 86 -9.71 -2.42 -2.80
CA ASN A 86 -10.40 -2.53 -4.08
C ASN A 86 -9.37 -3.04 -5.10
N ALA A 87 -9.14 -4.35 -5.12
CA ALA A 87 -8.53 -4.98 -6.27
C ALA A 87 -9.55 -4.82 -7.40
N GLN A 88 -9.36 -3.80 -8.24
CA GLN A 88 -10.12 -3.71 -9.48
C GLN A 88 -9.88 -5.03 -10.22
N PRO A 89 -10.94 -5.79 -10.55
CA PRO A 89 -10.74 -7.05 -11.26
C PRO A 89 -9.94 -6.76 -12.52
N ASP A 90 -8.88 -7.52 -12.80
CA ASP A 90 -8.12 -7.43 -14.06
C ASP A 90 -9.05 -7.48 -15.28
N ALA A 91 -10.25 -8.06 -15.11
CA ALA A 91 -11.35 -8.06 -16.05
C ALA A 91 -11.82 -6.68 -16.56
N TYR A 92 -11.43 -5.57 -15.91
CA TYR A 92 -11.75 -4.23 -16.40
C TYR A 92 -10.92 -3.87 -17.65
N TRP A 93 -9.62 -4.14 -17.63
CA TRP A 93 -8.70 -3.87 -18.74
C TRP A 93 -8.43 -5.10 -19.61
N TYR A 94 -8.77 -6.30 -19.14
CA TYR A 94 -8.37 -7.54 -19.80
C TYR A 94 -9.51 -8.55 -19.93
N ALA A 95 -9.45 -9.41 -20.95
CA ALA A 95 -10.19 -10.67 -21.00
C ALA A 95 -9.21 -11.84 -21.01
N MET A 96 -9.50 -12.88 -20.25
CA MET A 96 -8.71 -14.11 -20.26
C MET A 96 -9.18 -15.01 -21.41
N GLY A 97 -8.31 -15.21 -22.40
CA GLY A 97 -8.45 -16.25 -23.43
C GLY A 97 -7.76 -17.54 -23.02
N ALA A 98 -7.89 -18.58 -23.86
CA ALA A 98 -7.15 -19.83 -23.66
C ALA A 98 -5.64 -19.57 -23.85
N GLY A 99 -4.92 -19.36 -22.74
CA GLY A 99 -3.49 -19.04 -22.74
C GLY A 99 -3.12 -17.70 -23.39
N SER A 100 -4.00 -16.70 -23.32
CA SER A 100 -3.74 -15.37 -23.92
C SER A 100 -4.49 -14.27 -23.19
N LEU A 101 -3.90 -13.07 -23.19
CA LEU A 101 -4.48 -11.86 -22.60
C LEU A 101 -5.06 -11.00 -23.73
N VAL A 102 -6.32 -10.60 -23.59
CA VAL A 102 -6.96 -9.66 -24.52
C VAL A 102 -7.06 -8.30 -23.84
N THR A 103 -6.19 -7.37 -24.23
CA THR A 103 -6.22 -5.99 -23.72
C THR A 103 -7.41 -5.23 -24.29
N ARG A 104 -8.14 -4.54 -23.42
CA ARG A 104 -9.33 -3.73 -23.71
C ARG A 104 -9.01 -2.27 -23.40
N PRO A 105 -8.67 -1.43 -24.39
CA PRO A 105 -8.69 0.01 -24.19
C PRO A 105 -10.14 0.43 -23.97
N ASP A 106 -10.44 0.87 -22.73
CA ASP A 106 -11.58 1.65 -22.25
C ASP A 106 -12.96 1.51 -22.96
N GLY A 107 -13.96 1.09 -22.17
CA GLY A 107 -15.40 1.22 -22.49
C GLY A 107 -15.99 0.15 -23.41
N GLY A 108 -15.19 -0.72 -23.99
CA GLY A 108 -15.63 -1.82 -24.85
C GLY A 108 -15.79 -3.17 -24.14
N TRP A 109 -16.70 -4.02 -24.65
CA TRP A 109 -16.91 -5.40 -24.17
C TRP A 109 -16.16 -6.39 -25.08
N ALA A 110 -15.40 -7.31 -24.51
CA ALA A 110 -14.78 -8.38 -25.30
C ALA A 110 -15.77 -9.54 -25.52
N GLU A 111 -15.99 -9.93 -26.77
CA GLU A 111 -16.82 -11.06 -27.17
C GLU A 111 -15.96 -12.11 -27.89
N SER A 112 -16.03 -13.36 -27.44
CA SER A 112 -15.39 -14.48 -28.12
C SER A 112 -16.38 -15.13 -29.08
N LYS A 113 -15.99 -15.26 -30.35
CA LYS A 113 -16.74 -16.00 -31.36
C LYS A 113 -15.81 -17.00 -32.04
N GLY A 114 -15.82 -18.24 -31.56
CA GLY A 114 -14.91 -19.29 -32.02
C GLY A 114 -13.47 -19.04 -31.54
N LYS A 115 -12.51 -18.96 -32.48
CA LYS A 115 -11.08 -18.68 -32.20
C LYS A 115 -10.72 -17.19 -32.26
N ALA A 116 -11.69 -16.31 -32.51
CA ALA A 116 -11.46 -14.87 -32.71
C ALA A 116 -12.11 -14.06 -31.58
N TRP A 117 -11.40 -13.02 -31.14
CA TRP A 117 -11.87 -12.05 -30.17
C TRP A 117 -12.28 -10.75 -30.85
N TRP A 118 -13.36 -10.16 -30.36
CA TRP A 118 -13.93 -8.91 -30.86
C TRP A 118 -14.09 -7.94 -29.70
N LEU A 119 -13.74 -6.67 -29.89
CA LEU A 119 -14.09 -5.61 -28.95
C LEU A 119 -15.35 -4.93 -29.44
N ARG A 120 -16.38 -4.82 -28.61
CA ARG A 120 -17.62 -4.11 -28.91
C ARG A 120 -17.65 -2.79 -28.15
N TYR A 121 -17.54 -1.69 -28.88
CA TYR A 121 -17.62 -0.35 -28.29
C TYR A 121 -19.08 0.14 -28.20
N PRO A 122 -19.39 1.10 -27.31
CA PRO A 122 -20.73 1.67 -27.16
C PRO A 122 -21.24 2.36 -28.44
N ASP A 123 -20.31 2.84 -29.28
CA ASP A 123 -20.59 3.47 -30.57
C ASP A 123 -20.83 2.45 -31.71
N GLY A 124 -20.86 1.16 -31.39
CA GLY A 124 -21.15 0.08 -32.33
C GLY A 124 -19.95 -0.47 -33.10
N ARG A 125 -18.74 0.08 -32.93
CA ARG A 125 -17.52 -0.47 -33.57
C ARG A 125 -17.23 -1.87 -33.04
N ARG A 126 -16.79 -2.75 -33.96
CA ARG A 126 -16.44 -4.16 -33.67
C ARG A 126 -15.10 -4.58 -34.29
N PRO A 127 -13.96 -4.00 -33.90
CA PRO A 127 -12.67 -4.48 -34.39
C PRO A 127 -12.39 -5.90 -33.87
N LYS A 128 -11.85 -6.74 -34.75
CA LYS A 128 -11.22 -8.00 -34.37
C LYS A 128 -9.90 -7.68 -33.68
N VAL A 129 -9.68 -8.24 -32.49
CA VAL A 129 -8.42 -8.08 -31.76
C VAL A 129 -7.66 -9.39 -31.72
N GLY A 130 -6.34 -9.28 -31.87
CA GLY A 130 -5.43 -10.40 -31.62
C GLY A 130 -5.41 -10.70 -30.13
N ALA A 131 -5.46 -11.98 -29.78
CA ALA A 131 -5.13 -12.40 -28.43
C ALA A 131 -3.60 -12.39 -28.32
N GLU A 132 -3.06 -11.60 -27.41
CA GLU A 132 -1.61 -11.48 -27.24
C GLU A 132 -1.18 -12.48 -26.17
N ASN A 133 -0.24 -13.37 -26.52
CA ASN A 133 0.35 -14.27 -25.55
C ASN A 133 1.53 -13.51 -24.91
N ARG A 134 1.26 -12.85 -23.77
CA ARG A 134 2.32 -12.20 -22.99
C ARG A 134 2.89 -13.24 -22.03
N PRO A 135 4.21 -13.52 -22.08
CA PRO A 135 4.85 -14.50 -21.19
C PRO A 135 4.78 -14.07 -19.72
#